data_AF-A0A963IKK4-F1
#
_entry.id   AF-A0A963IKK4-F1
#
_cell.length_a   1.000
_cell.length_b   1.000
_cell.length_c   1.000
_cell.angle_alpha   90.00
_cell.angle_beta   90.00
_cell.angle_gamma   90.00
#
_symmetry.space_group_name_H-M   'P 1'
#
loop_
_entity.id
_entity.type
_entity.pdbx_description
1 polymer ?
#
loop_
_entity_poly.entity_id
_entity_poly.type
_entity_poly.pdbx_seq_one_letter_code
_entity_poly.pdbx_strand_id
1 'polypeptide(L)'
;VLNNLAWVAAQQKDPKAMEYAEKANKLAPNQAPLMDTLGVLLVDQGDKARGLGLLKEAVALAPQAGQIRLNYAKALIKAGQKSEARKELEQLAGMGDRFAAQAEVAELLKGL
;
A
#
# COMPACT_ATOMS: atom_id res chain seq x y z
N VAL A 1 -7.24 -16.38 3.52
CA VAL A 1 -6.68 -17.18 2.41
C VAL A 1 -6.54 -16.35 1.12
N LEU A 2 -7.61 -15.70 0.62
CA LEU A 2 -7.56 -14.94 -0.64
C LEU A 2 -6.54 -13.77 -0.65
N ASN A 3 -6.34 -13.07 0.46
CA ASN A 3 -5.33 -12.00 0.54
C ASN A 3 -3.91 -12.51 0.28
N ASN A 4 -3.54 -13.62 0.93
CA ASN A 4 -2.22 -14.21 0.76
C ASN A 4 -2.06 -14.77 -0.66
N LEU A 5 -3.14 -15.32 -1.24
CA LEU A 5 -3.13 -15.76 -2.64
C LEU A 5 -2.94 -14.60 -3.61
N ALA A 6 -3.57 -13.44 -3.37
CA ALA A 6 -3.37 -12.25 -4.18
C ALA A 6 -1.90 -11.80 -4.15
N TRP A 7 -1.27 -11.76 -2.97
CA TRP A 7 0.14 -11.41 -2.81
C TRP A 7 1.08 -12.38 -3.54
N VAL A 8 0.88 -13.69 -3.37
CA VAL A 8 1.70 -14.71 -4.01
C VAL A 8 1.52 -14.70 -5.53
N ALA A 9 0.28 -14.56 -6.00
CA ALA A 9 -0.03 -14.44 -7.43
C ALA A 9 0.63 -13.19 -8.04
N ALA A 10 0.62 -12.06 -7.33
CA ALA A 10 1.25 -10.83 -7.78
C ALA A 10 2.76 -10.98 -7.97
N GLN A 11 3.44 -11.66 -7.04
CA GLN A 11 4.88 -11.96 -7.16
C GLN A 11 5.19 -12.86 -8.37
N GLN A 12 4.27 -13.76 -8.70
CA GLN A 12 4.38 -14.64 -9.88
C GLN A 12 3.93 -13.96 -11.18
N LYS A 13 3.53 -12.67 -11.14
CA LYS A 13 2.90 -11.95 -12.26
C LYS A 13 1.68 -12.69 -12.82
N ASP A 14 0.99 -13.46 -11.97
CA ASP A 14 -0.22 -14.16 -12.35
C ASP A 14 -1.35 -13.11 -12.49
N PRO A 15 -2.02 -13.04 -13.66
CA PRO A 15 -3.13 -12.11 -13.87
C PRO A 15 -4.28 -12.31 -12.86
N LYS A 16 -4.40 -13.48 -12.23
CA LYS A 16 -5.40 -13.76 -11.19
C LYS A 16 -5.18 -13.00 -9.89
N ALA A 17 -4.01 -12.38 -9.68
CA ALA A 17 -3.73 -11.60 -8.47
C ALA A 17 -4.81 -10.53 -8.22
N MET A 18 -5.21 -9.82 -9.29
CA MET A 18 -6.26 -8.81 -9.22
C MET A 18 -7.63 -9.43 -8.88
N GLU A 19 -7.98 -10.53 -9.54
CA GLU A 19 -9.23 -11.25 -9.27
C GLU A 19 -9.32 -11.71 -7.81
N TYR A 20 -8.23 -12.22 -7.24
CA TYR A 20 -8.18 -12.63 -5.84
C TYR A 20 -8.30 -11.45 -4.88
N ALA A 21 -7.62 -10.34 -5.16
CA ALA A 21 -7.69 -9.14 -4.35
C ALA A 21 -9.10 -8.51 -4.37
N GLU A 22 -9.72 -8.40 -5.55
CA GLU A 22 -11.09 -7.89 -5.68
C GLU A 22 -12.10 -8.79 -4.96
N LYS A 23 -12.00 -10.11 -5.14
CA LYS A 23 -12.86 -11.06 -4.42
C LYS A 23 -12.66 -10.96 -2.91
N ALA A 24 -11.42 -10.86 -2.44
CA ALA A 24 -11.14 -10.71 -1.02
C ALA A 24 -11.79 -9.45 -0.45
N ASN A 25 -11.59 -8.30 -1.11
CA ASN A 25 -12.16 -7.02 -0.67
C ASN A 25 -13.69 -6.99 -0.76
N LYS A 26 -14.30 -7.69 -1.73
CA LYS A 26 -15.76 -7.81 -1.83
C LYS A 26 -16.36 -8.68 -0.73
N LEU A 27 -15.68 -9.77 -0.34
CA LEU A 27 -16.16 -10.68 0.70
C LEU A 27 -16.03 -10.09 2.10
N ALA A 28 -15.03 -9.24 2.32
CA ALA A 28 -14.81 -8.55 3.59
C ALA A 28 -14.41 -7.09 3.34
N PRO A 29 -15.38 -6.22 3.03
CA PRO A 29 -15.11 -4.81 2.75
C PRO A 29 -14.60 -4.08 4.01
N ASN A 30 -13.97 -2.93 3.80
CA ASN A 30 -13.46 -2.04 4.86
C ASN A 30 -12.42 -2.70 5.79
N GLN A 31 -11.68 -3.69 5.29
CA GLN A 31 -10.56 -4.28 5.99
C GLN A 31 -9.26 -3.69 5.45
N ALA A 32 -8.54 -2.93 6.27
CA ALA A 32 -7.33 -2.23 5.85
C ALA A 32 -6.30 -3.13 5.12
N PRO A 33 -6.01 -4.37 5.55
CA PRO A 33 -5.08 -5.26 4.83
C PRO A 33 -5.55 -5.69 3.44
N LEU A 34 -6.87 -5.82 3.23
CA LEU A 34 -7.45 -6.20 1.93
C LEU A 34 -7.47 -5.01 0.97
N MET A 35 -7.81 -3.83 1.50
CA MET A 35 -7.77 -2.57 0.75
C MET A 35 -6.33 -2.20 0.36
N ASP A 36 -5.36 -2.43 1.25
CA ASP A 36 -3.93 -2.27 0.99
C ASP A 36 -3.47 -3.15 -0.18
N THR A 37 -3.78 -4.45 -0.11
CA THR A 37 -3.37 -5.41 -1.15
C THR A 37 -4.00 -5.07 -2.50
N LEU A 38 -5.31 -4.81 -2.55
CA LEU A 38 -5.99 -4.40 -3.77
C LEU A 38 -5.45 -3.07 -4.31
N GLY A 39 -5.22 -2.10 -3.43
CA GLY A 39 -4.75 -0.77 -3.79
C GLY A 39 -3.35 -0.78 -4.41
N VAL A 40 -2.42 -1.55 -3.84
CA VAL A 40 -1.08 -1.75 -4.42
C VAL A 40 -1.17 -2.35 -5.82
N LEU A 41 -1.98 -3.39 -6.01
CA LEU A 41 -2.13 -4.04 -7.32
C LEU A 41 -2.74 -3.11 -8.37
N LEU A 42 -3.70 -2.27 -7.99
CA LEU A 42 -4.32 -1.31 -8.90
C LEU A 42 -3.31 -0.27 -9.38
N VAL A 43 -2.48 0.26 -8.47
CA VAL A 43 -1.41 1.19 -8.84
C VAL A 43 -0.40 0.52 -9.77
N ASP A 44 -0.02 -0.73 -9.50
CA ASP A 44 0.92 -1.49 -10.32
C ASP A 44 0.37 -1.80 -11.72
N GLN A 45 -0.95 -1.94 -11.86
CA GLN A 45 -1.63 -2.10 -13.15
C GLN A 45 -1.94 -0.76 -13.86
N GLY A 46 -1.61 0.37 -13.24
CA GLY A 46 -1.79 1.71 -13.82
C GLY A 46 -3.08 2.42 -13.43
N ASP A 47 -4.01 1.75 -12.74
CA ASP A 47 -5.21 2.36 -12.15
C ASP A 47 -4.86 3.08 -10.83
N LYS A 48 -4.02 4.11 -10.97
CA LYS A 48 -3.47 4.90 -9.87
C LYS A 48 -4.56 5.57 -9.05
N ALA A 49 -5.63 6.05 -9.69
CA ALA A 49 -6.70 6.76 -9.02
C ALA A 49 -7.45 5.86 -8.02
N ARG A 50 -7.90 4.68 -8.46
CA ARG A 50 -8.58 3.72 -7.57
C ARG A 50 -7.63 3.16 -6.52
N GLY A 51 -6.40 2.83 -6.92
CA GLY A 51 -5.41 2.27 -6.00
C GLY A 51 -5.05 3.22 -4.85
N LEU A 52 -4.80 4.50 -5.16
CA LEU A 52 -4.51 5.51 -4.13
C LEU A 52 -5.71 5.80 -3.24
N GLY A 53 -6.93 5.78 -3.77
CA GLY A 53 -8.15 5.94 -2.96
C GLY A 53 -8.26 4.86 -1.88
N LEU A 54 -8.14 3.59 -2.28
CA LEU A 54 -8.19 2.46 -1.35
C LEU A 54 -7.07 2.50 -0.32
N LEU A 55 -5.84 2.82 -0.73
CA LEU A 55 -4.70 2.90 0.19
C LEU A 55 -4.86 4.04 1.20
N LYS A 56 -5.39 5.19 0.77
CA LYS A 56 -5.67 6.31 1.67
C LYS A 56 -6.70 5.92 2.75
N GLU A 57 -7.76 5.25 2.34
CA GLU A 57 -8.76 4.73 3.28
C GLU A 57 -8.18 3.65 4.21
N ALA A 58 -7.33 2.76 3.69
CA ALA A 58 -6.65 1.74 4.49
C ALA A 58 -5.76 2.36 5.58
N VAL A 59 -5.00 3.42 5.25
CA VAL A 59 -4.22 4.18 6.23
C VAL A 59 -5.11 4.86 7.27
N ALA A 60 -6.26 5.38 6.88
CA ALA A 60 -7.21 6.00 7.81
C ALA A 60 -7.83 4.97 8.79
N LEU A 61 -8.11 3.75 8.32
CA LEU A 61 -8.65 2.66 9.14
C LEU A 61 -7.62 2.06 10.10
N ALA A 62 -6.35 2.01 9.68
CA ALA A 62 -5.27 1.43 10.47
C ALA A 62 -4.07 2.41 10.58
N PRO A 63 -4.22 3.54 11.29
CA PRO A 63 -3.21 4.60 11.31
C PRO A 63 -1.87 4.18 11.93
N GLN A 64 -1.88 3.14 12.77
CA GLN A 64 -0.68 2.55 13.40
C GLN A 64 -0.04 1.43 12.57
N ALA A 65 -0.68 0.99 11.47
CA ALA A 65 -0.12 -0.03 10.59
C ALA A 65 0.93 0.61 9.67
N GLY A 66 2.17 0.72 10.16
CA GLY A 66 3.27 1.33 9.43
C GLY A 66 3.51 0.73 8.03
N GLN A 67 3.28 -0.58 7.88
CA GLN A 67 3.43 -1.23 6.57
C GLN A 67 2.40 -0.75 5.53
N ILE A 68 1.15 -0.50 5.93
CA ILE A 68 0.09 0.00 5.04
C ILE A 68 0.42 1.44 4.64
N ARG A 69 0.87 2.27 5.59
CA ARG A 69 1.32 3.63 5.32
C ARG A 69 2.52 3.66 4.38
N LEU A 70 3.47 2.74 4.53
CA LEU A 70 4.63 2.61 3.64
C LEU A 70 4.21 2.21 2.22
N ASN A 71 3.28 1.27 2.09
CA ASN A 71 2.73 0.88 0.79
C ASN A 71 2.00 2.06 0.12
N TYR A 72 1.24 2.84 0.88
CA TYR A 72 0.63 4.07 0.38
C TYR A 72 1.66 5.09 -0.10
N ALA A 73 2.72 5.33 0.67
CA ALA A 73 3.81 6.22 0.27
C ALA A 73 4.49 5.76 -1.03
N LYS A 74 4.79 4.46 -1.16
CA LYS A 74 5.36 3.89 -2.40
C LYS A 74 4.43 4.05 -3.59
N ALA A 75 3.12 3.84 -3.39
CA ALA A 75 2.12 4.03 -4.42
C ALA A 75 2.02 5.50 -4.86
N LEU A 76 2.09 6.45 -3.93
CA LEU A 76 2.14 7.89 -4.22
C LEU A 76 3.37 8.25 -5.06
N ILE A 77 4.54 7.68 -4.75
CA ILE A 77 5.77 7.85 -5.55
C ILE A 77 5.56 7.36 -6.98
N LYS A 78 5.03 6.14 -7.15
CA LYS A 78 4.71 5.56 -8.48
C LYS A 78 3.69 6.40 -9.25
N ALA A 79 2.80 7.10 -8.53
CA ALA A 79 1.83 8.01 -9.12
C ALA A 79 2.37 9.42 -9.40
N GLY A 80 3.59 9.74 -9.00
CA GLY A 80 4.19 11.07 -9.15
C GLY A 80 3.76 12.07 -8.07
N GLN A 81 2.98 11.64 -7.06
CA GLN A 81 2.51 12.47 -5.95
C GLN A 81 3.57 12.56 -4.84
N LYS A 82 4.73 13.14 -5.20
CA LYS A 82 5.93 13.19 -4.35
C LYS A 82 5.71 13.96 -3.04
N SER A 83 4.93 15.04 -3.07
CA SER A 83 4.66 15.88 -1.89
C SER A 83 3.90 15.10 -0.82
N GLU A 84 2.86 14.38 -1.24
CA GLU A 84 2.05 13.52 -0.40
C GLU A 84 2.87 12.33 0.12
N ALA A 85 3.67 11.70 -0.76
CA ALA A 85 4.55 10.61 -0.35
C ALA A 85 5.53 11.03 0.75
N ARG A 86 6.12 12.22 0.63
CA ARG A 86 7.04 12.78 1.62
C ARG A 86 6.38 12.90 3.00
N LYS A 87 5.14 13.42 3.06
CA LYS A 87 4.38 13.53 4.31
C LYS A 87 4.16 12.18 4.99
N GLU A 88 3.79 11.16 4.21
CA GLU A 88 3.56 9.81 4.75
C GLU A 88 4.86 9.17 5.27
N LEU A 89 5.98 9.38 4.56
CA LEU A 89 7.29 8.89 4.98
C LEU A 89 7.82 9.62 6.22
N GLU A 90 7.58 10.92 6.36
CA GLU A 90 7.94 11.68 7.56
C GLU A 90 7.17 11.17 8.80
N GLN A 91 5.89 10.81 8.63
CA GLN A 91 5.12 10.16 9.70
C GLN A 91 5.73 8.81 10.10
N LEU A 92 6.16 8.00 9.13
CA LEU A 92 6.85 6.73 9.40
C LEU A 92 8.20 6.92 10.09
N ALA A 93 8.97 7.94 9.67
CA ALA A 93 10.24 8.28 10.30
C ALA A 93 10.04 8.65 11.78
N GLY A 94 8.96 9.39 12.08
CA GLY A 94 8.57 9.73 13.46
C GLY A 94 8.18 8.53 14.33
N MET A 95 7.89 7.36 13.75
CA MET A 95 7.61 6.14 14.53
C MET A 95 8.88 5.52 15.15
N GLY A 96 10.07 5.85 14.63
CA GLY A 96 11.35 5.33 15.10
C GLY A 96 11.38 3.79 15.16
N ASP A 97 11.97 3.25 16.23
CA ASP A 97 12.17 1.80 16.43
C ASP A 97 10.87 0.98 16.45
N ARG A 98 9.70 1.62 16.56
CA ARG A 98 8.40 0.94 16.49
C ARG A 98 8.06 0.46 15.08
N PHE A 99 8.75 0.97 14.06
CA PHE A 99 8.57 0.55 12.68
C PHE A 99 9.89 0.03 12.10
N ALA A 100 9.99 -1.27 11.86
CA ALA A 100 11.24 -1.93 11.49
C ALA A 100 11.86 -1.43 10.16
N ALA A 101 11.04 -0.90 9.24
CA ALA A 101 11.49 -0.45 7.92
C ALA A 101 12.02 1.00 7.89
N GLN A 102 12.60 1.50 8.99
CA GLN A 102 13.20 2.85 9.03
C GLN A 102 14.26 3.09 7.95
N ALA A 103 15.10 2.07 7.68
CA ALA A 103 16.11 2.18 6.63
C ALA A 103 15.48 2.44 5.25
N GLU A 104 14.41 1.72 4.91
CA GLU A 104 13.70 1.92 3.65
C GLU A 104 13.02 3.30 3.59
N VAL A 105 12.41 3.74 4.68
CA VAL A 105 11.80 5.08 4.78
C VAL A 105 12.83 6.17 4.51
N ALA A 106 14.01 6.08 5.12
CA ALA A 106 15.08 7.05 4.94
C ALA A 106 15.58 7.08 3.48
N GLU A 107 15.74 5.93 2.83
CA GLU A 107 16.14 5.86 1.43
C GLU A 107 15.09 6.46 0.49
N LEU A 108 13.80 6.17 0.71
CA LEU A 108 12.72 6.77 -0.07
C LEU A 108 12.65 8.30 0.11
N LEU A 109 12.87 8.82 1.32
CA LEU A 109 12.90 10.27 1.59
C LEU A 109 14.04 10.98 0.86
N LYS A 110 15.20 10.34 0.72
CA LYS A 110 16.34 10.88 -0.03
C LYS A 110 16.06 10.93 -1.54
N GLY A 111 15.31 9.97 -2.06
CA GLY A 111 14.98 9.86 -3.49
C GLY A 111 13.83 10.76 -3.97
N LEU A 112 13.13 11.43 -3.05
CA LEU A 112 11.99 12.30 -3.34
C LEU A 112 12.39 13.71 -3.74
#